data_AF-A0A534TQG4-F1
#
_entry.id   AF-A0A534TQG4-F1
#
_cell.length_a   1.000
_cell.length_b   1.000
_cell.length_c   1.000
_cell.angle_alpha   90.00
_cell.angle_beta   90.00
_cell.angle_gamma   90.00
#
_symmetry.space_group_name_H-M   'P 1'
#
loop_
_entity.id
_entity.type
_entity.pdbx_description
1 polymer ?
#
loop_
_entity_poly.entity_id
_entity_poly.type
_entity_poly.pdbx_seq_one_letter_code
_entity_poly.pdbx_strand_id
1 'polypeptide(L)'
;MIGSTAFYRMNGKFEASCAWELSGRLEQEPLGDMVVDFSQVSEFVDYGVAIIAGALVGSRKRIELRGLRQHQERLFGYFGVDPAELARPRRPASSALEPLPQSATKEVA
;
A
#
# COMPACT_ATOMS: atom_id res chain seq x y z
N MET A 1 -21.98 9.36 4.13
CA MET A 1 -20.58 9.07 4.50
C MET A 1 -19.81 8.89 3.20
N ILE A 2 -18.99 9.87 2.81
CA ILE A 2 -18.10 9.69 1.67
C ILE A 2 -17.03 8.71 2.17
N GLY A 3 -16.97 7.50 1.61
CA GLY A 3 -16.03 6.48 2.05
C GLY A 3 -14.59 6.97 1.87
N SER A 4 -13.75 6.80 2.89
CA SER A 4 -12.33 7.14 2.85
C SER A 4 -11.47 6.10 2.13
N THR A 5 -12.11 5.09 1.52
CA THR A 5 -11.47 3.90 0.96
C THR A 5 -11.93 3.65 -0.48
N ALA A 6 -10.97 3.53 -1.40
CA ALA A 6 -11.22 3.11 -2.77
C ALA A 6 -11.25 1.58 -2.89
N PHE A 7 -12.09 1.04 -3.76
CA PHE A 7 -12.22 -0.40 -3.99
C PHE A 7 -11.97 -0.74 -5.45
N TYR A 8 -10.97 -1.58 -5.69
CA TYR A 8 -10.61 -2.11 -7.00
C TYR A 8 -10.84 -3.62 -6.99
N ARG A 9 -11.75 -4.13 -7.83
CA ARG A 9 -11.96 -5.57 -8.00
C ARG A 9 -11.41 -6.01 -9.35
N MET A 10 -10.49 -6.95 -9.32
CA MET A 10 -9.87 -7.55 -10.49
C MET A 10 -10.61 -8.84 -10.86
N ASN A 11 -10.77 -9.10 -12.15
CA ASN A 11 -11.39 -10.32 -12.66
C ASN A 11 -10.63 -10.87 -13.88
N GLY A 12 -10.86 -12.15 -14.19
CA GLY A 12 -10.27 -12.81 -15.36
C GLY A 12 -8.78 -13.09 -15.18
N LYS A 13 -7.99 -12.86 -16.23
CA LYS A 13 -6.54 -13.07 -16.24
C LYS A 13 -5.82 -11.79 -15.83
N PHE A 14 -4.96 -11.87 -14.82
CA PHE A 14 -4.11 -10.76 -14.39
C PHE A 14 -2.71 -10.91 -15.01
N GLU A 15 -2.47 -10.10 -16.04
CA GLU A 15 -1.22 -10.07 -16.82
C GLU A 15 -0.56 -8.68 -16.79
N ALA A 16 0.53 -8.52 -17.55
CA ALA A 16 1.35 -7.30 -17.56
C ALA A 16 0.56 -6.02 -17.85
N SER A 17 -0.32 -6.06 -18.85
CA SER A 17 -1.15 -4.93 -19.29
C SER A 17 -2.07 -4.48 -18.16
N CYS A 18 -2.79 -5.41 -17.54
CA CYS A 18 -3.66 -5.15 -16.39
C CYS A 18 -2.89 -4.61 -15.19
N ALA A 19 -1.67 -5.11 -14.94
CA ALA A 19 -0.84 -4.66 -13.83
C ALA A 19 -0.39 -3.20 -14.01
N TRP A 20 -0.01 -2.79 -15.23
CA TRP A 20 0.31 -1.40 -15.54
C TRP A 20 -0.89 -0.47 -15.39
N GLU A 21 -2.06 -0.89 -15.89
CA GLU A 21 -3.29 -0.12 -15.75
C GLU A 21 -3.66 0.07 -14.28
N LEU A 22 -3.62 -1.02 -13.48
CA LEU A 22 -3.89 -0.96 -12.06
C LEU A 22 -2.86 -0.07 -11.35
N SER A 23 -1.57 -0.18 -11.67
CA SER A 23 -0.52 0.66 -11.10
C SER A 23 -0.82 2.16 -11.30
N GLY A 24 -1.16 2.57 -12.52
CA GLY A 24 -1.50 3.96 -12.81
C GLY A 24 -2.73 4.44 -12.04
N ARG A 25 -3.74 3.57 -11.86
CA ARG A 25 -4.92 3.89 -11.04
C ARG A 25 -4.57 4.05 -9.56
N LEU A 26 -3.79 3.12 -9.00
CA LEU A 26 -3.38 3.19 -7.59
C LEU A 26 -2.51 4.41 -7.30
N GLU A 27 -1.70 4.85 -8.25
CA GLU A 27 -0.90 6.07 -8.13
C GLU A 27 -1.81 7.31 -8.07
N GLN A 28 -2.76 7.42 -9.00
CA GLN A 28 -3.65 8.58 -9.15
C GLN A 28 -4.81 8.61 -8.14
N GLU A 29 -5.07 7.52 -7.41
CA GLU A 29 -6.18 7.43 -6.46
C GLU A 29 -6.10 8.51 -5.35
N PRO A 30 -7.05 9.44 -5.22
CA PRO A 30 -6.99 10.49 -4.21
C PRO A 30 -7.18 9.99 -2.77
N LEU A 31 -7.80 8.82 -2.57
CA LEU A 31 -8.06 8.28 -1.23
C LEU A 31 -6.81 7.67 -0.59
N GLY A 32 -6.70 7.81 0.74
CA GLY A 32 -5.55 7.31 1.51
C GLY A 32 -5.56 5.81 1.76
N ASP A 33 -6.75 5.21 1.74
CA ASP A 33 -6.97 3.78 1.94
C ASP A 33 -7.49 3.13 0.65
N MET A 34 -6.99 1.95 0.32
CA MET A 34 -7.40 1.21 -0.87
C MET A 34 -7.54 -0.28 -0.57
N VAL A 35 -8.51 -0.92 -1.21
CA VAL A 35 -8.69 -2.37 -1.22
C VAL A 35 -8.58 -2.85 -2.67
N VAL A 36 -7.67 -3.79 -2.92
CA VAL A 36 -7.53 -4.47 -4.21
C VAL A 36 -7.92 -5.93 -4.04
N ASP A 37 -9.04 -6.32 -4.64
CA ASP A 37 -9.64 -7.64 -4.52
C ASP A 37 -9.36 -8.49 -5.76
N PHE A 38 -8.53 -9.52 -5.59
CA PHE A 38 -8.15 -10.50 -6.60
C PHE A 38 -9.00 -11.79 -6.55
N SER A 39 -10.06 -11.84 -5.74
CA SER A 39 -10.86 -13.07 -5.55
C SER A 39 -11.51 -13.63 -6.83
N GLN A 40 -11.69 -12.79 -7.85
CA GLN A 40 -12.27 -13.17 -9.14
C GLN A 40 -11.21 -13.35 -10.25
N VAL A 41 -9.93 -13.39 -9.89
CA VAL A 41 -8.84 -13.66 -10.83
C VAL A 41 -8.65 -15.16 -10.99
N SER A 42 -8.84 -15.64 -12.21
CA SER A 42 -8.73 -17.05 -12.58
C SER A 42 -7.27 -17.45 -12.86
N GLU A 43 -6.49 -16.55 -13.45
CA GLU A 43 -5.09 -16.77 -13.83
C GLU A 43 -4.25 -15.56 -13.42
N PHE A 44 -3.12 -15.81 -12.77
CA PHE A 44 -2.24 -14.76 -12.27
C PHE A 44 -0.85 -15.01 -12.86
N VAL A 45 -0.41 -14.14 -13.77
CA VAL A 45 0.90 -14.26 -14.41
C VAL A 45 1.95 -13.59 -13.53
N ASP A 46 3.03 -14.29 -13.22
CA ASP A 46 4.10 -13.82 -12.31
C ASP A 46 4.64 -12.43 -12.66
N TYR A 47 4.74 -12.13 -13.96
CA TYR A 47 5.19 -10.83 -14.43
C TYR A 47 4.24 -9.68 -14.02
N GLY A 48 2.93 -9.95 -13.99
CA GLY A 48 1.95 -9.00 -13.46
C GLY A 48 2.13 -8.75 -11.96
N VAL A 49 2.48 -9.78 -11.18
CA VAL A 49 2.82 -9.64 -9.74
C VAL A 49 4.00 -8.70 -9.57
N ALA A 50 5.06 -8.89 -10.35
CA ALA A 50 6.29 -8.10 -10.23
C ALA A 50 6.02 -6.60 -10.46
N ILE A 51 5.24 -6.27 -11.48
CA ILE A 51 4.86 -4.89 -11.81
C ILE A 51 4.07 -4.27 -10.65
N ILE A 52 3.01 -4.94 -10.19
CA ILE A 52 2.17 -4.37 -9.14
C ILE A 52 2.91 -4.30 -7.80
N ALA A 53 3.77 -5.27 -7.48
CA ALA A 53 4.63 -5.23 -6.30
C ALA A 53 5.51 -3.97 -6.28
N GLY A 54 6.13 -3.62 -7.42
CA GLY A 54 6.92 -2.38 -7.55
C GLY A 54 6.11 -1.12 -7.24
N ALA A 55 4.87 -1.05 -7.73
CA ALA A 55 3.96 0.07 -7.44
C ALA A 55 3.58 0.15 -5.95
N LEU A 56 3.43 -0.99 -5.29
CA LEU A 56 3.05 -1.06 -3.87
C LEU A 56 4.20 -0.66 -2.94
N VAL A 57 5.45 -1.07 -3.23
CA VAL A 57 6.63 -0.72 -2.41
C VAL A 57 6.79 0.80 -2.28
N GLY A 58 6.58 1.54 -3.37
CA GLY A 58 6.71 3.00 -3.39
C GLY A 58 5.52 3.76 -2.78
N SER A 59 4.39 3.08 -2.57
CA SER A 59 3.16 3.75 -2.14
C SER A 59 3.22 4.21 -0.68
N ARG A 60 2.65 5.40 -0.42
CA ARG A 60 2.42 5.92 0.93
C ARG A 60 1.04 5.60 1.49
N LYS A 61 0.17 5.03 0.66
CA LYS A 61 -1.22 4.70 0.98
C LYS A 61 -1.29 3.39 1.75
N ARG A 62 -2.37 3.21 2.52
CA ARG A 62 -2.70 1.92 3.13
C ARG A 62 -3.41 1.07 2.08
N ILE A 63 -2.89 -0.13 1.83
CA ILE A 63 -3.40 -0.98 0.74
C ILE A 63 -3.67 -2.37 1.27
N GLU A 64 -4.93 -2.79 1.20
CA GLU A 64 -5.32 -4.15 1.54
C GLU A 64 -5.46 -4.99 0.27
N LEU A 65 -4.67 -6.05 0.15
CA LEU A 65 -4.81 -7.02 -0.93
C LEU A 65 -5.69 -8.18 -0.45
N ARG A 66 -6.79 -8.45 -1.17
CA ARG A 66 -7.75 -9.51 -0.84
C ARG A 66 -7.78 -10.57 -1.93
N GLY A 67 -8.22 -11.77 -1.55
CA GLY A 67 -8.43 -12.88 -2.49
C GLY A 67 -7.13 -13.46 -3.07
N LEU A 68 -5.98 -13.14 -2.48
CA LEU A 68 -4.72 -13.77 -2.84
C LEU A 68 -4.73 -15.24 -2.41
N ARG A 69 -4.12 -16.08 -3.24
CA ARG A 69 -3.80 -17.47 -2.92
C ARG A 69 -2.37 -17.54 -2.39
N GLN A 70 -2.05 -18.57 -1.63
CA GLN A 70 -0.74 -18.76 -0.99
C GLN A 70 0.46 -18.59 -1.93
N HIS A 71 0.35 -19.05 -3.19
CA HIS A 71 1.42 -18.87 -4.18
C HIS A 71 1.65 -17.39 -4.53
N GLN A 72 0.58 -16.60 -4.66
CA GLN A 72 0.66 -15.19 -4.99
C GLN A 72 1.25 -14.39 -3.81
N GLU A 73 0.85 -14.71 -2.58
CA GLU A 73 1.46 -14.13 -1.38
C GLU A 73 2.98 -14.38 -1.33
N ARG A 74 3.43 -15.60 -1.68
CA ARG A 74 4.86 -15.91 -1.79
C ARG A 74 5.56 -15.07 -2.87
N LEU A 75 4.94 -14.89 -4.04
CA LEU A 75 5.52 -14.08 -5.11
C LEU A 75 5.68 -12.62 -4.68
N PHE A 76 4.68 -12.03 -4.03
CA PHE A 76 4.81 -10.70 -3.43
C PHE A 76 5.99 -10.65 -2.45
N GLY A 77 6.13 -11.65 -1.58
CA GLY A 77 7.27 -11.76 -0.66
C GLY A 77 8.63 -11.79 -1.37
N TYR A 78 8.75 -12.51 -2.49
CA TYR A 78 9.99 -12.52 -3.29
C TYR A 78 10.32 -11.15 -3.90
N PHE A 79 9.31 -10.32 -4.15
CA PHE A 79 9.49 -8.93 -4.59
C PHE A 79 9.60 -7.93 -3.41
N GLY A 80 9.72 -8.41 -2.18
CA GLY A 80 9.88 -7.57 -0.98
C GLY A 80 8.59 -6.91 -0.49
N VAL A 81 7.44 -7.42 -0.92
CA VAL A 81 6.12 -6.94 -0.49
C VAL A 81 5.50 -7.95 0.47
N ASP A 82 5.24 -7.52 1.69
CA ASP A 82 4.38 -8.25 2.63
C ASP A 82 2.95 -7.65 2.57
N PRO A 83 1.95 -8.38 2.04
CA PRO A 83 0.56 -7.92 2.01
C PRO A 83 -0.01 -7.55 3.39
N ALA A 84 0.44 -8.20 4.47
CA ALA A 84 -0.05 -7.92 5.81
C ALA A 84 0.45 -6.57 6.34
N GLU A 85 1.72 -6.23 6.06
CA GLU A 85 2.28 -4.93 6.45
C GLU A 85 1.72 -3.77 5.60
N LEU A 86 1.40 -4.01 4.33
CA LEU A 86 0.71 -3.01 3.48
C LEU A 86 -0.66 -2.60 4.01
N ALA A 87 -1.40 -3.55 4.59
CA ALA A 87 -2.74 -3.33 5.12
C ALA A 87 -2.74 -2.63 6.49
N ARG A 88 -1.58 -2.48 7.13
CA ARG A 88 -1.46 -1.84 8.44
C ARG A 88 -1.68 -0.32 8.31
N PRO A 89 -2.45 0.31 9.22
CA PRO A 89 -2.52 1.76 9.26
C PRO A 89 -1.12 2.33 9.43
N ARG A 90 -0.65 3.13 8.45
CA ARG A 90 0.59 3.86 8.62
C ARG A 90 0.35 4.90 9.71
N ARG A 91 1.06 4.76 10.83
CA ARG A 91 1.08 5.79 11.86
C ARG A 91 1.52 7.08 11.15
N PRO A 92 0.75 8.18 11.23
CA PRO A 92 1.19 9.43 10.61
C PRO A 92 2.59 9.74 11.13
N ALA A 93 3.52 10.04 10.22
CA ALA A 93 4.84 10.52 10.59
C ALA A 93 4.60 11.67 11.57
N SER A 94 5.03 11.49 12.82
CA SER A 94 4.73 12.39 13.92
C SER A 94 5.11 13.81 13.52
N SER A 95 4.11 14.61 13.12
CA SER A 95 4.22 16.06 13.08
C SER A 95 4.05 16.54 14.51
N ALA A 96 5.05 16.25 15.33
CA ALA A 96 5.22 16.83 16.65
C ALA A 96 6.71 17.14 16.76
N LEU A 97 7.07 18.32 16.26
CA LEU A 97 8.10 19.11 16.93
C LEU A 97 7.69 19.16 18.42
N GLU A 98 8.41 18.45 19.26
CA GLU A 98 8.55 18.88 20.66
C GLU A 98 9.58 20.02 20.64
N PRO A 99 9.22 21.28 20.93
CA PRO A 99 10.23 22.29 21.21
C PRO A 99 10.95 21.90 22.49
N LEU A 100 12.28 21.78 22.41
CA LEU A 100 13.16 21.61 23.58
C LEU A 100 12.80 22.67 24.64
N PRO A 101 12.65 22.30 25.93
CA PRO A 101 12.47 23.28 26.98
C PRO A 101 13.72 24.15 27.08
N GLN A 102 13.52 25.47 26.93
CA GLN A 102 14.54 26.49 27.19
C GLN A 102 14.94 26.38 28.66
N SER A 103 16.15 25.87 28.91
CA SER A 103 16.70 25.84 30.26
C SER A 103 16.94 27.26 30.72
N ALA A 104 16.15 27.64 31.74
CA ALA A 104 16.18 28.91 32.42
C ALA A 104 17.58 29.28 32.90
N THR A 105 17.95 30.51 32.61
CA THR A 105 19.02 31.28 33.24
C THR A 105 18.93 31.10 34.76
N LYS A 106 19.98 30.54 35.38
CA LYS A 106 20.25 30.78 36.79
C LYS A 106 21.25 31.91 36.88
N GLU A 107 20.75 33.07 37.26
CA GLU A 107 21.54 34.07 37.97
C GLU A 107 22.17 33.43 39.21
N VAL A 108 23.44 33.72 39.45
CA VAL A 108 24.05 33.64 40.78
C VAL A 108 24.80 34.94 40.99
N ALA A 109 24.49 35.55 42.14
CA ALA A 109 24.96 36.82 42.66
C ALA A 109 26.47 36.92 42.85
#